data_AF-A0A7Y5BSE5-F1
#
_entry.id   AF-A0A7Y5BSE5-F1
#
_cell.length_a   1.000
_cell.length_b   1.000
_cell.length_c   1.000
_cell.angle_alpha   90.00
_cell.angle_beta   90.00
_cell.angle_gamma   90.00
#
_symmetry.space_group_name_H-M   'P 1'
#
loop_
_entity.id
_entity.type
_entity.pdbx_description
1 polymer ?
#
loop_
_entity_poly.entity_id
_entity_poly.type
_entity_poly.pdbx_seq_one_letter_code
_entity_poly.pdbx_strand_id
1 'polypeptide(L)'
;MTQITVEIPNDLAQRLRPVQNRLPEIIEIGLRELTSSKSYFQNEIIDFLANGPSPEEIVAFRPSEKSIAHARELLDKNQSGSLTPTEKNELDRYEEIDYLMMLVKARARKKLI
;
A
#
# COMPACT_ATOMS: atom_id res chain seq x y z
N MET A 1 -19.75 -15.64 16.09
CA MET A 1 -20.21 -14.57 15.17
C MET A 1 -20.41 -13.32 16.00
N THR A 2 -19.94 -12.18 15.51
CA THR A 2 -20.05 -10.88 16.20
C THR A 2 -20.93 -9.97 15.37
N GLN A 3 -21.90 -9.31 15.99
CA GLN A 3 -22.80 -8.38 15.30
C GLN A 3 -22.32 -6.95 15.51
N ILE A 4 -22.15 -6.22 14.42
CA ILE A 4 -21.75 -4.80 14.40
C ILE A 4 -22.92 -4.01 13.79
N THR A 5 -23.36 -2.96 14.47
CA THR A 5 -24.40 -2.03 13.99
C THR A 5 -23.74 -0.69 13.68
N VAL A 6 -23.97 -0.17 12.48
CA VAL A 6 -23.43 1.10 12.00
C VAL A 6 -24.56 1.94 11.43
N GLU A 7 -24.59 3.22 11.78
CA GLU A 7 -25.46 4.19 11.14
C GLU A 7 -24.89 4.60 9.78
N ILE A 8 -25.69 4.48 8.72
CA ILE A 8 -25.30 4.82 7.35
C ILE A 8 -26.36 5.69 6.68
N PRO A 9 -25.99 6.51 5.68
CA PRO A 9 -26.94 7.26 4.86
C PRO A 9 -27.97 6.34 4.17
N ASN A 10 -29.19 6.86 3.99
CA ASN A 10 -30.31 6.09 3.38
C ASN A 10 -30.00 5.62 1.95
N ASP A 11 -29.29 6.42 1.16
CA ASP A 11 -28.86 6.06 -0.19
C ASP A 11 -27.90 4.87 -0.18
N LEU A 12 -26.96 4.82 0.78
CA LEU A 12 -26.06 3.70 0.94
C LEU A 12 -26.81 2.45 1.38
N ALA A 13 -27.77 2.58 2.31
CA ALA A 13 -28.61 1.48 2.73
C ALA A 13 -29.39 0.87 1.55
N GLN A 14 -29.95 1.70 0.65
CA GLN A 14 -30.63 1.21 -0.55
C GLN A 14 -29.71 0.44 -1.49
N ARG A 15 -28.46 0.91 -1.67
CA ARG A 15 -27.45 0.23 -2.49
C ARG A 15 -26.97 -1.09 -1.89
N LEU A 16 -26.97 -1.23 -0.57
CA LEU A 16 -26.50 -2.43 0.13
C LEU A 16 -27.56 -3.54 0.23
N ARG A 17 -28.86 -3.22 0.20
CA ARG A 17 -29.97 -4.20 0.20
C ARG A 17 -29.79 -5.36 -0.80
N PRO A 18 -29.49 -5.13 -2.09
CA PRO A 18 -29.35 -6.23 -3.05
C PRO A 18 -28.13 -7.13 -2.83
N VAL A 19 -27.14 -6.69 -2.05
CA VAL A 19 -25.88 -7.41 -1.81
C VAL A 19 -25.69 -7.78 -0.34
N GLN A 20 -26.78 -7.83 0.45
CA GLN A 20 -26.74 -8.00 1.90
C GLN A 20 -26.03 -9.28 2.34
N ASN A 21 -26.21 -10.37 1.58
CA ASN A 21 -25.55 -11.67 1.80
C ASN A 21 -24.03 -11.64 1.50
N ARG A 22 -23.56 -10.66 0.75
CA ARG A 22 -22.15 -10.45 0.41
C ARG A 22 -21.51 -9.30 1.20
N LEU A 23 -22.24 -8.71 2.15
CA LEU A 23 -21.71 -7.63 2.98
C LEU A 23 -20.40 -8.00 3.70
N PRO A 24 -20.22 -9.22 4.25
CA PRO A 24 -18.94 -9.59 4.84
C PRO A 24 -17.79 -9.49 3.83
N GLU A 25 -17.97 -10.00 2.61
CA GLU A 25 -16.96 -9.90 1.53
C GLU A 25 -16.69 -8.44 1.14
N ILE A 26 -17.74 -7.63 0.99
CA ILE A 26 -17.62 -6.22 0.63
C ILE A 26 -16.89 -5.44 1.72
N ILE A 27 -17.17 -5.74 2.99
CA ILE A 27 -16.51 -5.13 4.14
C ILE A 27 -15.05 -5.59 4.19
N GLU A 28 -14.74 -6.86 3.96
CA GLU A 28 -13.35 -7.34 3.88
C GLU A 28 -12.57 -6.65 2.76
N ILE A 29 -13.17 -6.51 1.58
CA ILE A 29 -12.57 -5.77 0.46
C ILE A 29 -12.39 -4.30 0.81
N GLY A 30 -13.43 -3.64 1.34
CA GLY A 30 -13.38 -2.24 1.74
C GLY A 30 -12.35 -1.99 2.84
N LEU A 31 -12.26 -2.88 3.83
CA LEU A 31 -11.23 -2.85 4.86
C LEU A 31 -9.85 -3.07 4.25
N ARG A 32 -9.70 -3.99 3.29
CA ARG A 32 -8.44 -4.15 2.55
C ARG A 32 -8.08 -2.87 1.82
N GLU A 33 -9.00 -2.20 1.13
CA GLU A 33 -8.72 -0.93 0.45
C GLU A 33 -8.43 0.22 1.42
N LEU A 34 -9.11 0.27 2.57
CA LEU A 34 -8.87 1.29 3.61
C LEU A 34 -7.55 1.05 4.36
N THR A 35 -7.16 -0.21 4.55
CA THR A 35 -5.92 -0.64 5.22
C THR A 35 -4.77 -0.90 4.27
N SER A 36 -5.02 -0.98 2.96
CA SER A 36 -4.13 -0.53 1.89
C SER A 36 -4.00 0.96 2.06
N SER A 37 -3.44 1.37 3.20
CA SER A 37 -2.90 2.68 3.45
C SER A 37 -2.30 3.14 2.14
N LYS A 38 -2.64 4.37 1.75
CA LYS A 38 -1.96 5.10 0.68
C LYS A 38 -0.46 4.84 0.83
N SER A 39 0.05 3.79 0.19
CA SER A 39 1.46 3.52 0.20
C SER A 39 1.94 4.51 -0.83
N TYR A 40 2.19 5.72 -0.33
CA TYR A 40 2.69 6.84 -1.12
C TYR A 40 3.87 6.35 -1.94
N PHE A 41 4.67 5.46 -1.35
CA PHE A 41 5.74 4.74 -1.99
C PHE A 41 5.31 3.78 -3.11
N GLN A 42 4.27 2.96 -2.91
CA GLN A 42 3.75 2.09 -3.95
C GLN A 42 3.23 2.87 -5.16
N ASN A 43 2.42 3.89 -4.92
CA ASN A 43 1.90 4.73 -6.01
C ASN A 43 3.05 5.47 -6.71
N GLU A 44 4.03 5.98 -5.96
CA GLU A 44 5.22 6.61 -6.51
C GLU A 44 6.01 5.66 -7.44
N ILE A 45 6.18 4.39 -7.06
CA ILE A 45 6.84 3.39 -7.91
C ILE A 45 5.99 3.01 -9.11
N ILE A 46 4.67 2.84 -8.95
CA ILE A 46 3.76 2.55 -10.05
C ILE A 46 3.81 3.69 -11.07
N ASP A 47 3.69 4.93 -10.63
CA ASP A 47 3.74 6.11 -11.49
C ASP A 47 5.11 6.23 -12.17
N PHE A 48 6.20 6.02 -11.43
CA PHE A 48 7.55 6.02 -11.98
C PHE A 48 7.71 4.98 -13.09
N LEU A 49 7.30 3.73 -12.86
CA LEU A 49 7.43 2.65 -13.85
C LEU A 49 6.47 2.83 -15.04
N ALA A 50 5.26 3.34 -14.80
CA ALA A 50 4.25 3.59 -15.84
C ALA A 50 4.70 4.66 -16.86
N ASN A 51 5.55 5.60 -16.43
CA ASN A 51 6.15 6.60 -17.32
C ASN A 51 7.24 6.05 -18.25
N GLY A 52 7.56 4.75 -18.17
CA GLY A 52 8.53 4.10 -19.04
C GLY A 52 9.97 4.62 -18.87
N PRO A 53 10.54 4.58 -17.66
CA PRO A 53 11.86 5.15 -17.38
C PRO A 53 12.97 4.38 -18.10
N SER A 54 14.02 5.11 -18.49
CA SER A 54 15.25 4.53 -19.03
C SER A 54 15.97 3.65 -18.01
N PRO A 55 16.83 2.71 -18.44
CA PRO A 55 17.64 1.93 -17.51
C PRO A 55 18.48 2.78 -16.55
N GLU A 56 18.99 3.93 -16.99
CA GLU A 56 19.72 4.90 -16.18
C GLU A 56 18.82 5.51 -15.09
N GLU A 57 17.62 5.95 -15.45
CA GLU A 57 16.63 6.49 -14.52
C GLU A 57 16.19 5.44 -13.50
N ILE A 58 15.98 4.19 -13.93
CA ILE A 58 15.66 3.07 -13.03
C ILE A 58 16.77 2.88 -11.99
N VAL A 59 18.04 2.89 -12.41
CA VAL A 59 19.18 2.73 -11.49
C VAL A 59 19.30 3.91 -10.53
N ALA A 60 19.01 5.12 -11.02
CA ALA A 60 19.06 6.35 -10.25
C ALA A 60 17.86 6.56 -9.32
N PHE A 61 16.75 5.84 -9.53
CA PHE A 61 15.51 6.01 -8.77
C PHE A 61 15.76 6.00 -7.26
N ARG A 62 15.18 6.96 -6.56
CA ARG A 62 15.12 7.01 -5.11
C ARG A 62 13.69 7.35 -4.68
N PRO A 63 13.18 6.73 -3.61
CA PRO A 63 11.91 7.15 -3.02
C PRO A 63 11.96 8.63 -2.62
N SER A 64 10.82 9.30 -2.66
CA SER A 64 10.67 10.66 -2.18
C SER A 64 10.97 10.79 -0.69
N GLU A 65 11.41 11.97 -0.26
CA GLU A 65 11.67 12.28 1.15
C GLU A 65 10.45 11.99 2.04
N LYS A 66 9.24 12.17 1.51
CA LYS A 66 8.00 11.85 2.21
C LYS A 66 7.86 10.34 2.44
N SER A 67 8.11 9.53 1.42
CA SER A 67 8.09 8.06 1.54
C SER A 67 9.16 7.56 2.51
N ILE A 68 10.36 8.16 2.50
CA ILE A 68 11.44 7.85 3.44
C ILE A 68 11.06 8.21 4.88
N ALA A 69 10.51 9.41 5.10
CA ALA A 69 10.11 9.87 6.43
C ALA A 69 9.01 8.96 7.03
N HIS A 70 7.99 8.63 6.23
CA HIS A 70 6.91 7.73 6.66
C HIS A 70 7.41 6.33 7.00
N ALA A 71 8.29 5.76 6.17
CA ALA A 71 8.91 4.46 6.46
C ALA A 71 9.72 4.49 7.77
N ARG A 72 10.44 5.58 8.05
CA ARG A 72 11.16 5.75 9.33
C ARG A 72 10.20 5.81 10.52
N GLU A 73 9.11 6.55 10.42
CA GLU A 73 8.09 6.61 11.48
C GLU A 73 7.50 5.22 11.79
N LEU A 74 7.22 4.42 10.75
CA LEU A 74 6.74 3.05 10.92
C LEU A 74 7.80 2.16 11.57
N LEU A 75 9.07 2.28 11.19
CA LEU A 75 10.17 1.53 11.80
C LEU A 75 10.38 1.91 13.27
N ASP A 76 10.29 3.20 13.60
CA ASP A 76 10.41 3.68 14.98
C ASP A 76 9.25 3.15 15.84
N LYS A 77 8.02 3.16 15.33
CA LYS A 77 6.85 2.55 15.99
C LYS A 77 6.97 1.04 16.14
N ASN A 78 7.61 0.37 15.18
CA ASN A 78 7.86 -1.07 15.25
C ASN A 78 8.86 -1.37 16.38
N GLN A 79 9.91 -0.57 16.51
CA GLN A 79 10.90 -0.69 17.58
C GLN A 79 10.31 -0.41 18.97
N SER A 80 9.40 0.56 19.09
CA SER A 80 8.72 0.89 20.35
C SER A 80 7.58 -0.07 20.71
N GLY A 81 7.24 -1.03 19.84
CA GLY A 81 6.13 -1.96 20.04
C GLY A 81 4.74 -1.30 19.96
N SER A 82 4.64 -0.08 19.44
CA SER A 82 3.38 0.66 19.28
C SER A 82 2.78 0.56 17.88
N LEU A 83 3.27 -0.38 17.06
CA LEU A 83 2.81 -0.57 15.69
C LEU A 83 1.42 -1.22 15.67
N THR A 84 0.46 -0.56 15.03
CA THR A 84 -0.87 -1.13 14.82
C THR A 84 -0.82 -2.25 13.76
N PRO A 85 -1.79 -3.17 13.72
CA PRO A 85 -1.86 -4.19 12.67
C PRO A 85 -1.88 -3.61 11.25
N THR A 86 -2.53 -2.45 11.07
CA THR A 86 -2.57 -1.75 9.78
C THR A 86 -1.19 -1.21 9.38
N GLU A 87 -0.49 -0.58 10.32
CA GLU A 87 0.87 -0.07 10.10
C GLU A 87 1.88 -1.21 9.88
N LYS A 88 1.67 -2.37 10.51
CA LYS A 88 2.45 -3.57 10.24
C LYS A 88 2.30 -4.03 8.80
N ASN A 89 1.06 -4.17 8.32
CA ASN A 89 0.80 -4.52 6.92
C ASN A 89 1.40 -3.48 5.95
N GLU A 90 1.42 -2.21 6.35
CA GLU A 90 2.08 -1.17 5.55
C GLU A 90 3.59 -1.37 5.49
N LEU A 91 4.24 -1.64 6.63
CA LEU A 91 5.68 -1.88 6.70
C LEU A 91 6.09 -3.13 5.90
N ASP A 92 5.30 -4.21 5.97
CA ASP A 92 5.51 -5.43 5.18
C ASP A 92 5.44 -5.12 3.67
N ARG A 93 4.53 -4.24 3.23
CA ARG A 93 4.47 -3.79 1.82
C ARG A 93 5.67 -2.95 1.41
N TYR A 94 6.21 -2.11 2.29
CA TYR A 94 7.45 -1.38 2.00
C TYR A 94 8.60 -2.35 1.69
N GLU A 95 8.73 -3.45 2.44
CA GLU A 95 9.74 -4.48 2.23
C GLU A 95 9.57 -5.19 0.87
N GLU A 96 8.35 -5.62 0.53
CA GLU A 96 8.05 -6.28 -0.75
C GLU A 96 8.41 -5.39 -1.94
N ILE A 97 8.08 -4.10 -1.86
CA ILE A 97 8.31 -3.14 -2.93
C ILE A 97 9.80 -2.79 -3.04
N ASP A 98 10.51 -2.63 -1.93
CA ASP A 98 11.96 -2.39 -1.96
C ASP A 98 12.70 -3.56 -2.60
N TYR A 99 12.33 -4.80 -2.24
CA TYR A 99 12.88 -6.00 -2.86
C TYR A 99 12.61 -6.05 -4.37
N LEU A 100 11.39 -5.73 -4.80
CA LEU A 100 11.05 -5.61 -6.22
C LEU A 100 11.96 -4.58 -6.91
N MET A 101 12.08 -3.38 -6.36
CA MET A 101 12.90 -2.32 -6.96
C MET A 101 14.39 -2.66 -6.99
N MET A 102 14.91 -3.39 -6.00
CA MET A 102 16.26 -3.93 -6.02
C MET A 102 16.46 -4.84 -7.25
N LEU A 103 15.53 -5.76 -7.51
CA LEU A 103 15.60 -6.66 -8.67
C LEU A 103 15.45 -5.90 -10.00
N VAL A 104 14.56 -4.92 -10.07
CA VAL A 104 14.38 -4.06 -11.25
C VAL A 104 15.65 -3.29 -11.55
N LYS A 105 16.28 -2.67 -10.54
CA LYS A 105 17.58 -1.98 -10.66
C LYS A 105 18.69 -2.92 -11.11
N ALA A 106 18.77 -4.13 -10.55
CA ALA A 106 19.77 -5.11 -10.97
C ALA A 106 19.63 -5.49 -12.45
N ARG A 107 18.40 -5.66 -12.94
CA ARG A 107 18.13 -5.92 -14.37
C ARG A 107 18.42 -4.71 -15.25
N ALA A 108 18.10 -3.51 -14.80
CA ALA A 108 18.41 -2.28 -15.53
C ALA A 108 19.92 -2.08 -15.70
N ARG A 109 20.73 -2.32 -14.65
CA ARG A 109 22.20 -2.27 -14.73
C ARG A 109 22.77 -3.19 -15.80
N LYS A 110 22.19 -4.38 -15.99
CA LYS A 110 22.62 -5.31 -17.04
C LYS A 110 22.38 -4.80 -18.46
N LYS A 111 21.50 -3.82 -18.64
CA LYS A 111 21.26 -3.17 -19.94
C LYS A 111 22.24 -2.02 -20.22
N LEU A 112 23.01 -1.60 -19.22
CA LEU A 112 23.98 -0.50 -19.31
C LEU A 112 25.41 -1.00 -19.59
N ILE A 113 25.60 -2.32 -19.67
CA ILE A 113 26.90 -2.99 -19.84
C ILE A 113 26.95 -3.65 -21.22
#